data_AF-H9FJ17-F1
#
_entry.id   AF-H9FJ17-F1
#
_cell.length_a   1.000
_cell.length_b   1.000
_cell.length_c   1.000
_cell.angle_alpha   90.00
_cell.angle_beta   90.00
_cell.angle_gamma   90.00
#
_symmetry.space_group_name_H-M   'P 1'
#
loop_
_entity.id
_entity.type
_entity.pdbx_description
1 polymer ?
#
loop_
_entity_poly.entity_id
_entity_poly.type
_entity_poly.pdbx_seq_one_letter_code
_entity_poly.pdbx_strand_id
1 'polypeptide(L)'
;KKLVDDCHHFRLEEPNFSLASSISKDIESCAQIWAFYEEFQQEFQEMANEDWITFRTKTYLFEEFLMNWHDRLRKVEEHSVMTVKLQSEVDKYKIVIPILKYVRGEHLSPDHWLDLFRLLGLPRGTSLEKLLFGDLLRVADTIVAKAADLKDLNSRAQGEVTIREALRELDLWGVGAVFTLIDYEDSQ
;
A
#
# COMPACT_ATOMS: atom_id res chain seq x y z
N LYS A 1 -38.91 20.95 -19.37
CA LYS A 1 -40.35 20.84 -19.01
C LYS A 1 -41.07 22.16 -19.24
N LYS A 2 -40.81 23.21 -18.46
CA LYS A 2 -41.46 24.53 -18.62
C LYS A 2 -41.58 25.05 -20.07
N LEU A 3 -40.51 24.99 -20.86
CA LEU A 3 -40.54 25.46 -22.26
C LEU A 3 -41.47 24.65 -23.19
N VAL A 4 -41.54 23.33 -22.98
CA VAL A 4 -42.43 22.43 -23.74
C VAL A 4 -43.88 22.67 -23.34
N ASP A 5 -44.11 22.87 -22.03
CA ASP A 5 -45.43 23.22 -21.49
C ASP A 5 -45.93 24.57 -22.05
N ASP A 6 -45.03 25.56 -22.16
CA ASP A 6 -45.32 26.87 -22.76
C ASP A 6 -45.59 26.74 -24.28
N CYS A 7 -44.81 25.94 -25.02
CA CYS A 7 -45.07 25.66 -26.44
C CYS A 7 -46.45 25.05 -26.67
N HIS A 8 -46.87 24.09 -25.84
CA HIS A 8 -48.23 23.55 -25.88
C HIS A 8 -49.30 24.59 -25.55
N HIS A 9 -49.05 25.44 -24.54
CA HIS A 9 -49.98 26.51 -24.14
C HIS A 9 -50.21 27.53 -25.27
N PHE A 10 -49.15 27.89 -26.00
CA PHE A 10 -49.21 28.84 -27.12
C PHE A 10 -49.46 28.18 -28.48
N ARG A 11 -49.66 26.85 -28.55
CA ARG A 11 -49.82 26.06 -29.79
C ARG A 11 -48.67 26.23 -30.78
N LEU A 12 -47.45 26.35 -30.28
CA LEU A 12 -46.22 26.42 -31.08
C LEU A 12 -45.66 25.00 -31.31
N GLU A 13 -44.95 24.80 -32.42
CA GLU A 13 -44.18 23.57 -32.63
C GLU A 13 -43.09 23.43 -31.56
N GLU A 14 -42.95 22.20 -31.06
CA GLU A 14 -41.94 21.89 -30.05
C GLU A 14 -40.52 22.00 -30.64
N PRO A 15 -39.58 22.64 -29.93
CA PRO A 15 -38.19 22.64 -30.33
C PRO A 15 -37.62 21.21 -30.35
N ASN A 16 -36.77 20.91 -31.32
CA ASN A 16 -36.09 19.62 -31.36
C ASN A 16 -35.00 19.56 -30.26
N PHE A 17 -35.23 18.75 -29.24
CA PHE A 17 -34.30 18.52 -28.13
C PHE A 17 -33.45 17.24 -28.26
N SER A 18 -33.44 16.57 -29.41
CA SER A 18 -32.71 15.30 -29.58
C SER A 18 -31.23 15.41 -29.22
N LEU A 19 -30.56 16.47 -29.69
CA LEU A 19 -29.15 16.74 -29.39
C LEU A 19 -28.94 17.02 -27.89
N ALA A 20 -29.81 17.83 -27.28
CA ALA A 20 -29.74 18.13 -25.86
C ALA A 20 -29.94 16.87 -25.00
N SER A 21 -30.85 15.98 -25.40
CA SER A 21 -31.07 14.69 -24.74
C SER A 21 -29.87 13.76 -24.90
N SER A 22 -29.25 13.71 -26.08
CA SER A 22 -28.02 12.94 -26.31
C SER A 22 -26.89 13.42 -25.40
N ILE A 23 -26.64 14.74 -25.37
CA ILE A 23 -25.59 15.34 -24.54
C ILE A 23 -25.89 15.09 -23.05
N SER A 24 -27.15 15.17 -22.61
CA SER A 24 -27.50 14.87 -21.22
C SER A 24 -27.12 13.45 -20.83
N LYS A 25 -27.39 12.47 -21.72
CA LYS A 25 -27.00 11.07 -21.48
C LYS A 25 -25.48 10.90 -21.46
N ASP A 26 -24.77 11.56 -22.36
CA ASP A 26 -23.30 11.52 -22.37
C ASP A 26 -22.71 12.10 -21.09
N ILE A 27 -23.27 13.22 -20.59
CA ILE A 27 -22.88 13.82 -19.31
C ILE A 27 -23.17 12.87 -18.14
N GLU A 28 -24.34 12.24 -18.12
CA GLU A 28 -24.71 11.28 -17.07
C GLU A 28 -23.76 10.08 -17.06
N SER A 29 -23.42 9.51 -18.22
CA SER A 29 -22.42 8.45 -18.34
C SER A 29 -21.03 8.89 -17.86
N CYS A 30 -20.57 10.07 -18.28
CA CYS A 30 -19.30 10.63 -17.82
C CYS A 30 -19.30 10.80 -16.30
N ALA A 31 -20.38 11.33 -15.73
CA ALA A 31 -20.50 11.56 -14.29
C ALA A 31 -20.43 10.25 -13.50
N GLN A 32 -21.07 9.18 -13.99
CA GLN A 32 -21.01 7.85 -13.36
C GLN A 32 -19.58 7.29 -13.34
N ILE A 33 -18.83 7.44 -14.43
CA ILE A 33 -17.43 7.01 -14.51
C ILE A 33 -16.56 7.77 -13.52
N TRP A 34 -16.74 9.09 -13.40
CA TRP A 34 -15.99 9.91 -12.45
C TRP A 34 -16.35 9.61 -11.00
N ALA A 35 -17.63 9.39 -10.70
CA ALA A 35 -18.06 8.98 -9.37
C ALA A 35 -17.44 7.64 -8.96
N PHE A 36 -17.33 6.69 -9.90
CA PHE A 36 -16.68 5.40 -9.66
C PHE A 36 -15.17 5.55 -9.35
N TYR A 37 -14.48 6.45 -10.06
CA TYR A 37 -13.07 6.75 -9.77
C TYR A 37 -12.90 7.48 -8.43
N GLU A 38 -13.79 8.43 -8.12
CA GLU A 38 -13.77 9.18 -6.86
C GLU A 38 -13.93 8.24 -5.66
N GLU A 39 -14.83 7.25 -5.74
CA GLU A 39 -15.01 6.24 -4.71
C GLU A 39 -13.71 5.44 -4.45
N PHE A 40 -13.04 4.97 -5.51
CA PHE A 40 -11.73 4.32 -5.37
C PHE A 40 -10.72 5.23 -4.70
N GLN A 41 -10.64 6.48 -5.17
CA GLN A 41 -9.65 7.42 -4.67
C GLN A 41 -9.90 7.75 -3.20
N GLN A 42 -11.15 7.84 -2.76
CA GLN A 42 -11.49 8.08 -1.36
C GLN A 42 -10.99 6.93 -0.47
N GLU A 43 -11.39 5.69 -0.76
CA GLU A 43 -10.93 4.51 -0.02
C GLU A 43 -9.40 4.38 -0.04
N PHE A 44 -8.78 4.61 -1.20
CA PHE A 44 -7.33 4.61 -1.35
C PHE A 44 -6.66 5.64 -0.44
N GLN A 45 -7.19 6.86 -0.38
CA GLN A 45 -6.64 7.94 0.45
C GLN A 45 -6.83 7.67 1.95
N GLU A 46 -7.91 7.01 2.36
CA GLU A 46 -8.10 6.60 3.75
C GLU A 46 -6.95 5.70 4.23
N MET A 47 -6.54 4.73 3.40
CA MET A 47 -5.38 3.87 3.70
C MET A 47 -4.04 4.59 3.52
N ALA A 48 -3.90 5.41 2.47
CA ALA A 48 -2.64 6.09 2.16
C ALA A 48 -2.24 7.14 3.21
N ASN A 49 -3.21 7.75 3.89
CA ASN A 49 -2.97 8.76 4.93
C ASN A 49 -2.66 8.16 6.31
N GLU A 50 -2.73 6.84 6.46
CA GLU A 50 -2.40 6.18 7.71
C GLU A 50 -0.88 6.08 7.92
N ASP A 51 -0.45 6.21 9.18
CA ASP A 51 0.95 6.02 9.54
C ASP A 51 1.40 4.58 9.27
N TRP A 52 2.63 4.42 8.78
CA TRP A 52 3.16 3.11 8.38
C TRP A 52 3.33 2.17 9.57
N ILE A 53 3.62 2.68 10.76
CA ILE A 53 3.82 1.86 11.95
C ILE A 53 2.54 1.09 12.30
N THR A 54 1.40 1.75 12.21
CA THR A 54 0.07 1.17 12.40
C THR A 54 -0.30 0.30 11.19
N PHE A 55 -0.20 0.87 9.98
CA PHE A 55 -0.70 0.21 8.76
C PHE A 55 0.05 -1.09 8.42
N ARG A 56 1.35 -1.20 8.71
CA ARG A 56 2.17 -2.38 8.37
C ARG A 56 1.70 -3.69 9.01
N THR A 57 0.88 -3.61 10.06
CA THR A 57 0.26 -4.77 10.73
C THR A 57 -0.98 -5.28 9.99
N LYS A 58 -1.56 -4.45 9.12
CA LYS A 58 -2.85 -4.69 8.45
C LYS A 58 -2.78 -4.51 6.93
N THR A 59 -1.63 -4.83 6.34
CA THR A 59 -1.43 -4.79 4.88
C THR A 59 -2.40 -5.68 4.10
N TYR A 60 -3.02 -6.67 4.74
CA TYR A 60 -4.07 -7.50 4.16
C TYR A 60 -5.32 -6.70 3.77
N LEU A 61 -5.63 -5.60 4.48
CA LEU A 61 -6.75 -4.71 4.13
C LEU A 61 -6.55 -4.07 2.75
N PHE A 62 -5.30 -3.73 2.41
CA PHE A 62 -4.99 -3.20 1.08
C PHE A 62 -5.14 -4.27 0.00
N GLU A 63 -4.78 -5.52 0.29
CA GLU A 63 -4.98 -6.64 -0.64
C GLU A 63 -6.48 -6.90 -0.88
N GLU A 64 -7.29 -6.92 0.18
CA GLU A 64 -8.75 -7.04 0.08
C GLU A 64 -9.37 -5.91 -0.76
N PHE A 65 -8.94 -4.67 -0.51
CA PHE A 65 -9.33 -3.50 -1.30
C PHE A 65 -9.02 -3.71 -2.80
N LEU A 66 -7.77 -4.07 -3.14
CA LEU A 66 -7.37 -4.29 -4.54
C LEU A 66 -8.13 -5.43 -5.20
N MET A 67 -8.45 -6.49 -4.46
CA MET A 67 -9.25 -7.61 -4.98
C MET A 67 -10.70 -7.20 -5.24
N ASN A 68 -11.31 -6.46 -4.31
CA ASN A 68 -12.66 -5.91 -4.48
C ASN A 68 -12.74 -5.03 -5.74
N TRP A 69 -11.82 -4.07 -5.88
CA TRP A 69 -11.81 -3.17 -7.03
C TRP A 69 -11.50 -3.88 -8.35
N HIS A 70 -10.64 -4.89 -8.33
CA HIS A 70 -10.40 -5.74 -9.50
C HIS A 70 -11.68 -6.49 -9.94
N ASP A 71 -12.44 -7.04 -9.00
CA ASP A 71 -13.69 -7.74 -9.30
C ASP A 71 -14.81 -6.78 -9.76
N ARG A 72 -14.86 -5.57 -9.20
CA ARG A 72 -15.79 -4.52 -9.65
C ARG A 72 -15.47 -4.07 -11.07
N LEU A 73 -14.20 -3.81 -11.39
CA LEU A 73 -13.75 -3.42 -12.72
C LEU A 73 -14.07 -4.47 -13.79
N ARG A 74 -13.96 -5.76 -13.45
CA ARG A 74 -14.32 -6.85 -14.38
C ARG A 74 -15.80 -6.86 -14.76
N LYS A 75 -16.68 -6.32 -13.91
CA LYS A 75 -18.13 -6.26 -14.14
C LYS A 75 -18.54 -5.01 -14.94
N VAL A 76 -17.63 -4.09 -15.23
CA VAL A 76 -17.91 -2.90 -16.03
C VAL A 76 -18.03 -3.32 -17.51
N GLU A 77 -19.21 -3.15 -18.10
CA GLU A 77 -19.47 -3.55 -19.50
C GLU A 77 -18.79 -2.59 -20.51
N GLU A 78 -18.82 -1.28 -20.23
CA GLU A 78 -18.25 -0.26 -21.11
C GLU A 78 -16.95 0.31 -20.54
N HIS A 79 -15.85 0.07 -21.25
CA HIS A 79 -14.54 0.55 -20.81
C HIS A 79 -14.27 1.97 -21.30
N SER A 80 -13.94 2.86 -20.37
CA SER A 80 -13.52 4.22 -20.65
C SER A 80 -12.04 4.41 -20.36
N VAL A 81 -11.48 5.57 -20.74
CA VAL A 81 -10.10 5.93 -20.39
C VAL A 81 -9.89 5.85 -18.87
N MET A 82 -10.89 6.22 -18.07
CA MET A 82 -10.79 6.22 -16.63
C MET A 82 -10.79 4.80 -16.05
N THR A 83 -11.62 3.89 -16.56
CA THR A 83 -11.64 2.50 -16.06
C THR A 83 -10.36 1.76 -16.42
N VAL A 84 -9.77 2.04 -17.60
CA VAL A 84 -8.44 1.54 -17.98
C VAL A 84 -7.35 2.10 -17.07
N LYS A 85 -7.39 3.40 -16.77
CA LYS A 85 -6.46 4.06 -15.84
C LYS A 85 -6.55 3.43 -14.45
N LEU A 86 -7.76 3.19 -13.96
CA LEU A 86 -8.01 2.59 -12.66
C LEU A 86 -7.52 1.14 -12.60
N GLN A 87 -7.80 0.35 -13.64
CA GLN A 87 -7.28 -1.01 -13.79
C GLN A 87 -5.75 -1.06 -13.71
N SER A 88 -5.07 -0.13 -14.39
CA SER A 88 -3.61 -0.03 -14.33
C SER A 88 -3.09 0.30 -12.92
N GLU A 89 -3.82 1.08 -12.13
CA GLU A 89 -3.43 1.38 -10.74
C GLU A 89 -3.61 0.16 -9.83
N VAL A 90 -4.74 -0.54 -9.97
CA VAL A 90 -5.00 -1.79 -9.26
C VAL A 90 -3.92 -2.84 -9.56
N ASP A 91 -3.58 -3.03 -10.83
CA ASP A 91 -2.57 -4.00 -11.25
C ASP A 91 -1.17 -3.63 -10.76
N LYS A 92 -0.82 -2.33 -10.81
CA LYS A 92 0.44 -1.83 -10.25
C LYS A 92 0.57 -2.20 -8.77
N TYR A 93 -0.45 -1.93 -7.97
CA TYR A 93 -0.36 -2.18 -6.53
C TYR A 93 -0.43 -3.67 -6.18
N LYS A 94 -1.13 -4.49 -6.97
CA LYS A 94 -1.11 -5.96 -6.82
C LYS A 94 0.29 -6.55 -6.94
N ILE A 95 1.12 -6.02 -7.82
CA ILE A 95 2.52 -6.45 -7.97
C ILE A 95 3.36 -6.11 -6.72
N VAL A 96 3.04 -5.01 -6.04
CA VAL A 96 3.78 -4.51 -4.86
C VAL A 96 3.46 -5.32 -3.60
N ILE A 97 2.22 -5.78 -3.43
CA ILE A 97 1.75 -6.54 -2.25
C ILE A 97 2.75 -7.61 -1.75
N PRO A 98 3.20 -8.58 -2.56
CA PRO A 98 4.09 -9.65 -2.09
C PRO A 98 5.48 -9.15 -1.65
N ILE A 99 5.85 -7.93 -2.05
CA ILE A 99 7.15 -7.30 -1.78
C ILE A 99 7.08 -6.45 -0.50
N LEU A 100 5.90 -5.96 -0.10
CA LEU A 100 5.70 -5.15 1.11
C LEU A 100 6.24 -5.80 2.38
N LYS A 101 6.31 -7.13 2.43
CA LYS A 101 6.93 -7.87 3.55
C LYS A 101 8.38 -7.47 3.81
N TYR A 102 9.14 -7.08 2.77
CA TYR A 102 10.52 -6.58 2.92
C TYR A 102 10.58 -5.10 3.32
N VAL A 103 9.45 -4.40 3.36
CA VAL A 103 9.35 -2.97 3.69
C VAL A 103 8.71 -2.76 5.08
N ARG A 104 8.13 -3.82 5.66
CA ARG A 104 7.53 -3.83 7.02
C ARG A 104 8.57 -3.55 8.11
N GLY A 105 9.78 -4.08 7.91
CA GLY A 105 10.95 -3.80 8.72
C GLY A 105 10.93 -4.39 10.13
N GLU A 106 10.48 -5.64 10.28
CA GLU A 106 10.40 -6.35 11.58
C GLU A 106 11.75 -6.41 12.30
N HIS A 107 12.86 -6.58 11.57
CA HIS A 107 14.22 -6.74 12.11
C HIS A 107 15.12 -5.52 11.85
N LEU A 108 14.60 -4.43 11.28
CA LEU A 108 15.41 -3.29 10.87
C LEU A 108 15.79 -2.44 12.09
N SER A 109 17.10 -2.15 12.21
CA SER A 109 17.64 -1.16 13.13
C SER A 109 17.44 0.24 12.56
N PRO A 110 17.71 1.31 13.32
CA PRO A 110 17.67 2.68 12.79
C PRO A 110 18.53 2.87 11.54
N ASP A 111 19.73 2.30 11.48
CA ASP A 111 20.61 2.39 10.31
C ASP A 111 20.05 1.65 9.10
N HIS A 112 19.44 0.47 9.32
CA HIS A 112 18.77 -0.26 8.25
C HIS A 112 17.58 0.50 7.67
N TRP A 113 16.84 1.25 8.49
CA TRP A 113 15.77 2.13 8.00
C TRP A 113 16.31 3.25 7.10
N LEU A 114 17.44 3.86 7.47
CA LEU A 114 18.10 4.87 6.62
C LEU A 114 18.54 4.28 5.27
N ASP A 115 19.08 3.07 5.29
CA ASP A 115 19.44 2.35 4.06
C ASP A 115 18.22 2.05 3.19
N LEU A 116 17.13 1.59 3.79
CA LEU A 116 15.86 1.36 3.09
C LEU A 116 15.34 2.65 2.46
N PHE A 117 15.31 3.76 3.20
CA PHE A 117 14.83 5.04 2.68
C PHE A 117 15.69 5.53 1.50
N ARG A 118 17.02 5.37 1.60
CA ARG A 118 17.95 5.67 0.52
C ARG A 118 17.71 4.78 -0.71
N LEU A 119 17.48 3.48 -0.50
CA LEU A 119 17.23 2.52 -1.57
C LEU A 119 15.94 2.83 -2.32
N LEU A 120 14.90 3.26 -1.60
CA LEU A 120 13.60 3.66 -2.17
C LEU A 120 13.60 5.07 -2.76
N GLY A 121 14.64 5.86 -2.54
CA GLY A 121 14.73 7.24 -3.01
C GLY A 121 13.81 8.21 -2.25
N LEU A 122 13.48 7.91 -0.99
CA LEU A 122 12.68 8.80 -0.16
C LEU A 122 13.47 10.07 0.22
N PRO A 123 12.77 11.20 0.49
CA PRO A 123 13.41 12.47 0.82
C PRO A 123 14.40 12.36 1.99
N ARG A 124 15.44 13.21 1.98
CA ARG A 124 16.36 13.31 3.11
C ARG A 124 15.60 13.80 4.35
N GLY A 125 15.82 13.14 5.48
CA GLY A 125 15.12 13.46 6.74
C GLY A 125 13.82 12.69 6.95
N THR A 126 13.44 11.78 6.05
CA THR A 126 12.38 10.80 6.33
C THR A 126 12.73 10.00 7.59
N SER A 127 11.75 9.88 8.50
CA SER A 127 11.84 9.05 9.70
C SER A 127 10.67 8.06 9.73
N LEU A 128 10.87 6.91 10.36
CA LEU A 128 9.84 5.89 10.48
C LEU A 128 8.56 6.43 11.16
N GLU A 129 8.71 7.28 12.17
CA GLU A 129 7.60 7.88 12.93
C GLU A 129 6.68 8.77 12.09
N LYS A 130 7.19 9.32 10.99
CA LYS A 130 6.44 10.25 10.10
C LYS A 130 6.07 9.63 8.77
N LEU A 131 6.46 8.37 8.54
CA LEU A 131 6.25 7.69 7.28
C LEU A 131 4.78 7.28 7.17
N LEU A 132 4.11 7.69 6.10
CA LEU A 132 2.75 7.25 5.77
C LEU A 132 2.79 6.07 4.81
N PHE A 133 1.73 5.27 4.78
CA PHE A 133 1.62 4.21 3.78
C PHE A 133 1.65 4.78 2.35
N GLY A 134 1.02 5.93 2.14
CA GLY A 134 1.05 6.66 0.87
C GLY A 134 2.46 7.06 0.41
N ASP A 135 3.42 7.27 1.31
CA ASP A 135 4.82 7.52 0.93
C ASP A 135 5.43 6.31 0.22
N LEU A 136 5.13 5.11 0.70
CA LEU A 136 5.58 3.86 0.10
C LEU A 136 4.88 3.59 -1.22
N LEU A 137 3.57 3.87 -1.31
CA LEU A 137 2.81 3.71 -2.55
C LEU A 137 3.30 4.63 -3.68
N ARG A 138 3.76 5.85 -3.33
CA ARG A 138 4.38 6.77 -4.30
C ARG A 138 5.65 6.21 -4.95
N VAL A 139 6.40 5.38 -4.21
CA VAL A 139 7.63 4.73 -4.70
C VAL A 139 7.41 3.24 -5.00
N ALA A 140 6.17 2.81 -5.23
CA ALA A 140 5.79 1.43 -5.56
C ALA A 140 6.63 0.80 -6.67
N ASP A 141 6.87 1.53 -7.76
CA ASP A 141 7.65 1.03 -8.90
C ASP A 141 9.12 0.79 -8.50
N THR A 142 9.67 1.66 -7.66
CA THR A 142 11.00 1.50 -7.07
C THR A 142 11.06 0.31 -6.13
N ILE A 143 10.03 0.10 -5.28
CA ILE A 143 9.94 -1.07 -4.40
C ILE A 143 10.00 -2.37 -5.22
N VAL A 144 9.27 -2.42 -6.34
CA VAL A 144 9.28 -3.58 -7.25
C VAL A 144 10.66 -3.76 -7.88
N ALA A 145 11.23 -2.69 -8.44
CA ALA A 145 12.55 -2.73 -9.08
C ALA A 145 13.67 -3.11 -8.10
N LYS A 146 13.51 -2.78 -6.81
CA LYS A 146 14.49 -3.01 -5.73
C LYS A 146 14.16 -4.21 -4.85
N ALA A 147 13.26 -5.09 -5.27
CA ALA A 147 12.81 -6.22 -4.45
C ALA A 147 13.95 -7.13 -3.97
N ALA A 148 14.96 -7.38 -4.81
CA ALA A 148 16.12 -8.19 -4.45
C ALA A 148 16.99 -7.49 -3.39
N ASP A 149 17.28 -6.20 -3.58
CA ASP A 149 18.06 -5.38 -2.65
C ASP A 149 17.34 -5.25 -1.28
N LEU A 150 16.01 -5.07 -1.29
CA LEU A 150 15.17 -5.01 -0.09
C LEU A 150 15.16 -6.35 0.67
N LYS A 151 15.13 -7.47 -0.06
CA LYS A 151 15.23 -8.81 0.51
C LYS A 151 16.58 -9.03 1.17
N ASP A 152 17.67 -8.65 0.50
CA ASP A 152 19.04 -8.75 1.04
C ASP A 152 19.19 -7.94 2.33
N LEU A 153 18.73 -6.68 2.33
CA LEU A 153 18.74 -5.82 3.51
C LEU A 153 18.01 -6.47 4.70
N ASN A 154 16.85 -7.09 4.48
CA ASN A 154 16.13 -7.80 5.54
C ASN A 154 16.89 -9.03 6.03
N SER A 155 17.44 -9.84 5.11
CA SER A 155 18.21 -11.03 5.49
C SER A 155 19.44 -10.69 6.31
N ARG A 156 20.14 -9.61 5.97
CA ARG A 156 21.26 -9.08 6.75
C ARG A 156 20.82 -8.61 8.13
N ALA A 157 19.77 -7.80 8.20
CA ALA A 157 19.24 -7.28 9.45
C ALA A 157 18.79 -8.41 10.41
N GLN A 158 18.12 -9.44 9.87
CA GLN A 158 17.74 -10.62 10.63
C GLN A 158 18.96 -11.39 11.14
N GLY A 159 19.97 -11.61 10.29
CA GLY A 159 21.21 -12.27 10.68
C GLY A 159 21.94 -11.54 11.81
N GLU A 160 21.97 -10.20 11.77
CA GLU A 160 22.54 -9.39 12.85
C GLU A 160 21.77 -9.54 14.17
N VAL A 161 20.43 -9.62 14.13
CA VAL A 161 19.61 -9.89 15.31
C VAL A 161 19.96 -11.27 15.89
N THR A 162 20.01 -12.31 15.06
CA THR A 162 20.37 -13.67 15.50
C THR A 162 21.75 -13.72 16.14
N ILE A 163 22.76 -13.07 15.54
CA ILE A 163 24.11 -13.00 16.12
C ILE A 163 24.09 -12.29 17.47
N ARG A 164 23.39 -11.15 17.56
CA ARG A 164 23.28 -10.37 18.80
C ARG A 164 22.60 -11.16 19.92
N GLU A 165 21.56 -11.91 19.59
CA GLU A 165 20.87 -12.78 20.54
C GLU A 165 21.78 -13.91 21.04
N ALA A 166 22.48 -14.61 20.14
CA ALA A 166 23.41 -15.67 20.51
C ALA A 166 24.55 -15.16 21.42
N LEU A 167 25.12 -13.99 21.12
CA LEU A 167 26.15 -13.37 21.97
C LEU A 167 25.60 -12.99 23.35
N ARG A 168 24.36 -12.51 23.42
CA ARG A 168 23.71 -12.17 24.69
C ARG A 168 23.44 -13.41 25.53
N GLU A 169 23.00 -14.51 24.92
CA GLU A 169 22.81 -15.79 25.61
C GLU A 169 24.12 -16.35 26.17
N LEU A 170 25.22 -16.25 25.39
CA LEU A 170 26.55 -16.66 25.85
C LEU A 170 27.01 -15.84 27.06
N ASP A 171 26.80 -14.51 27.03
CA ASP A 171 27.14 -13.63 28.14
C ASP A 171 26.33 -13.98 29.41
N LEU A 172 25.01 -14.19 29.26
CA LEU A 172 24.15 -14.64 30.36
C LEU A 172 24.58 -16.00 30.93
N TRP A 173 24.94 -16.95 30.05
CA TRP A 173 25.48 -18.24 30.47
C TRP A 173 26.79 -18.07 31.25
N GLY A 174 27.70 -17.22 30.78
CA GLY A 174 28.97 -16.93 31.44
C GLY A 174 28.81 -16.33 32.84
N VAL A 175 27.88 -15.38 32.99
CA VAL A 175 27.54 -14.78 34.30
C VAL A 175 26.96 -15.80 35.28
N GLY A 176 26.17 -16.77 34.78
CA GLY A 176 25.55 -17.82 35.59
C GLY A 176 26.44 -19.03 35.87
N ALA A 177 27.59 -19.15 35.20
CA ALA A 177 28.47 -20.30 35.34
C ALA A 177 29.17 -20.29 36.71
N VAL A 178 29.03 -21.39 37.46
CA VAL A 178 29.66 -21.59 38.77
C VAL A 178 30.52 -22.85 38.75
N PHE A 179 31.62 -22.85 39.48
CA PHE A 179 32.43 -24.04 39.70
C PHE A 179 31.86 -24.86 40.86
N THR A 180 31.77 -26.18 40.68
CA THR A 180 31.54 -27.12 41.78
C THR A 180 32.86 -27.84 42.05
N LEU A 181 33.50 -27.51 43.18
CA LEU A 181 34.72 -28.17 43.61
C LEU A 181 34.36 -29.31 44.57
N ILE A 182 34.94 -30.47 44.35
CA ILE A 182 34.79 -31.65 45.20
C ILE A 182 36.19 -32.05 45.64
N ASP A 183 36.39 -32.16 46.95
CA ASP A 183 37.66 -32.59 47.52
C ASP A 183 37.95 -34.05 47.13
N TYR A 184 39.19 -34.33 46.76
CA TYR A 184 39.67 -35.67 46.43
C TYR A 184 40.76 -36.08 47.42
N GLU A 185 40.62 -37.28 47.98
CA GLU A 185 41.60 -37.87 48.90
C GLU A 185 42.30 -39.03 48.19
N ASP A 186 43.64 -38.95 48.07
CA ASP A 186 44.44 -39.91 47.33
C ASP A 186 44.83 -41.12 48.20
N SER A 187 45.09 -42.27 47.58
CA SER A 187 45.35 -43.53 48.27
C SER A 187 46.80 -43.56 48.78
N GLN A 188 47.01 -43.27 50.08
CA GLN A 188 48.29 -43.53 50.75
C GLN A 188 48.52 -45.02 51.00
#